data_AF-A0A7W5NKC0-F1
#
_entry.id   AF-A0A7W5NKC0-F1
#
_cell.length_a   1.000
_cell.length_b   1.000
_cell.length_c   1.000
_cell.angle_alpha   90.00
_cell.angle_beta   90.00
_cell.angle_gamma   90.00
#
_symmetry.space_group_name_H-M   'P 1'
#
loop_
_entity.id
_entity.type
_entity.pdbx_description
1 polymer ?
#
loop_
_entity_poly.entity_id
_entity_poly.type
_entity_poly.pdbx_seq_one_letter_code
_entity_poly.pdbx_strand_id
1 'polypeptide(L)'
;MKKVAASIFVGLACSIAQAQQAPVVGVWEQLPVGDGQDGQNAVRHDVVLVDRKLADDTVFSALTDAGKQNSVLCCIKVSKNASITLADLLKKYPWDDDIAAHLKSIMGWKYIYEAKLVDASAQNAGMRELVKNLSLPPALSPYSAAIISGKIGSDQVPATFSTGGASVSFSTRPMHGNNAIQYKFSVNGTAMEFTEAVFAD
;
A
#
# COMPACT_ATOMS: atom_id res chain seq x y z
N MET A 1 -8.14 -3.08 -73.58
CA MET A 1 -7.86 -4.19 -72.65
C MET A 1 -7.28 -3.60 -71.37
N LYS A 2 -7.91 -3.91 -70.22
CA LYS A 2 -7.76 -3.23 -68.92
C LYS A 2 -6.42 -3.55 -68.24
N LYS A 3 -5.71 -2.51 -67.78
CA LYS A 3 -4.54 -2.63 -66.90
C LYS A 3 -5.06 -2.75 -65.45
N VAL A 4 -4.76 -3.85 -64.79
CA VAL A 4 -5.08 -4.07 -63.36
C VAL A 4 -3.88 -3.60 -62.54
N ALA A 5 -4.04 -2.50 -61.82
CA ALA A 5 -3.08 -2.06 -60.81
C ALA A 5 -3.44 -2.76 -59.49
N ALA A 6 -2.54 -3.58 -58.97
CA ALA A 6 -2.68 -4.22 -57.67
C ALA A 6 -2.14 -3.27 -56.58
N SER A 7 -3.04 -2.71 -55.77
CA SER A 7 -2.69 -1.94 -54.57
C SER A 7 -2.49 -2.89 -53.40
N ILE A 8 -1.24 -3.03 -52.94
CA ILE A 8 -0.90 -3.74 -51.70
C ILE A 8 -1.21 -2.79 -50.53
N PHE A 9 -2.32 -3.03 -49.83
CA PHE A 9 -2.59 -2.42 -48.53
C PHE A 9 -1.78 -3.17 -47.46
N VAL A 10 -0.67 -2.59 -47.03
CA VAL A 10 0.03 -3.02 -45.80
C VAL A 10 -0.75 -2.46 -44.62
N GLY A 11 -1.60 -3.29 -44.03
CA GLY A 11 -2.28 -2.96 -42.79
C GLY A 11 -1.27 -2.86 -41.65
N LEU A 12 -0.95 -1.64 -41.23
CA LEU A 12 -0.28 -1.39 -39.96
C LEU A 12 -1.21 -1.87 -38.83
N ALA A 13 -1.01 -3.10 -38.37
CA ALA A 13 -1.51 -3.52 -37.08
C ALA A 13 -0.67 -2.80 -36.01
N CYS A 14 -1.09 -1.58 -35.65
CA CYS A 14 -0.67 -0.98 -34.40
C CYS A 14 -1.24 -1.83 -33.27
N SER A 15 -0.49 -2.86 -32.87
CA SER A 15 -0.62 -3.48 -31.57
C SER A 15 -0.39 -2.38 -30.55
N ILE A 16 -1.47 -1.80 -30.06
CA ILE A 16 -1.46 -0.87 -28.93
C ILE A 16 -0.96 -1.71 -27.76
N ALA A 17 0.34 -1.69 -27.53
CA ALA A 17 0.92 -2.09 -26.26
C ALA A 17 0.30 -1.14 -25.23
N GLN A 18 -0.82 -1.56 -24.64
CA GLN A 18 -1.31 -0.95 -23.41
C GLN A 18 -0.17 -1.16 -22.41
N ALA A 19 0.67 -0.13 -22.26
CA ALA A 19 1.64 -0.08 -21.18
C ALA A 19 0.83 -0.18 -19.90
N GLN A 20 0.73 -1.40 -19.35
CA GLN A 20 0.14 -1.65 -18.05
C GLN A 20 0.81 -0.68 -17.08
N GLN A 21 0.02 0.20 -16.47
CA GLN A 21 0.55 1.17 -15.54
C GLN A 21 1.30 0.41 -14.44
N ALA A 22 2.56 0.79 -14.23
CA ALA A 22 3.38 0.20 -13.19
C ALA A 22 2.65 0.33 -11.83
N PRO A 23 2.71 -0.70 -10.97
CA PRO A 23 1.98 -0.70 -9.72
C PRO A 23 2.35 0.50 -8.84
N VAL A 24 1.35 1.03 -8.13
CA VAL A 24 1.49 2.05 -7.09
C VAL A 24 2.03 1.36 -5.84
N VAL A 25 2.95 2.01 -5.15
CA VAL A 25 3.51 1.50 -3.89
C VAL A 25 3.32 2.52 -2.78
N GLY A 26 3.41 2.06 -1.54
CA GLY A 26 3.19 2.91 -0.39
C GLY A 26 3.41 2.22 0.94
N VAL A 27 2.90 2.88 1.98
CA VAL A 27 2.73 2.35 3.32
C VAL A 27 1.24 2.40 3.66
N TRP A 28 0.73 1.34 4.29
CA TRP A 28 -0.57 1.30 4.92
C TRP A 28 -0.37 1.40 6.42
N GLU A 29 -1.09 2.35 7.01
CA GLU A 29 -1.20 2.57 8.44
C GLU A 29 -2.60 2.17 8.88
N GLN A 30 -2.69 1.37 9.93
CA GLN A 30 -3.92 1.18 10.68
C GLN A 30 -3.71 1.73 12.09
N LEU A 31 -4.43 2.80 12.42
CA LEU A 31 -4.17 3.63 13.60
C LEU A 31 -5.40 3.71 14.49
N PRO A 32 -5.27 3.55 15.82
CA PRO A 32 -6.37 3.81 16.73
C PRO A 32 -6.69 5.31 16.81
N VAL A 33 -7.98 5.62 16.89
CA VAL A 33 -8.55 6.94 17.15
C VAL A 33 -9.51 6.79 18.32
N GLY A 34 -9.37 7.62 19.35
CA GLY A 34 -10.30 7.61 20.48
C GLY A 34 -9.80 8.38 21.69
N ASP A 35 -10.77 8.73 22.53
CA ASP A 35 -10.70 9.83 23.49
C ASP A 35 -10.07 9.46 24.84
N GLY A 36 -9.44 8.28 24.98
CA GLY A 36 -9.06 7.75 26.29
C GLY A 36 -7.76 6.95 26.30
N GLN A 37 -6.94 7.21 27.32
CA GLN A 37 -5.69 6.50 27.62
C GLN A 37 -5.87 4.98 27.78
N ASP A 38 -7.11 4.51 27.99
CA ASP A 38 -7.42 3.11 28.29
C ASP A 38 -7.89 2.30 27.07
N GLY A 39 -8.00 2.91 25.88
CA GLY A 39 -8.26 2.21 24.61
C GLY A 39 -9.61 1.51 24.44
N GLN A 40 -10.49 1.51 25.45
CA GLN A 40 -11.73 0.71 25.45
C GLN A 40 -12.73 1.06 24.34
N ASN A 41 -12.63 2.26 23.76
CA ASN A 41 -13.49 2.71 22.65
C ASN A 41 -12.68 3.14 21.40
N ALA A 42 -11.41 2.76 21.31
CA ALA A 42 -10.59 3.13 20.16
C ALA A 42 -11.12 2.50 18.87
N VAL A 43 -11.42 3.32 17.87
CA VAL A 43 -11.78 2.88 16.51
C VAL A 43 -10.52 2.95 15.65
N ARG A 44 -10.22 1.87 14.93
CA ARG A 44 -9.05 1.86 14.05
C ARG A 44 -9.40 2.43 12.67
N HIS A 45 -8.57 3.32 12.18
CA HIS A 45 -8.68 3.96 10.87
C HIS A 45 -7.54 3.51 9.96
N ASP A 46 -7.89 3.08 8.75
CA ASP A 46 -6.92 2.71 7.73
C ASP A 46 -6.58 3.94 6.86
N VAL A 47 -5.29 4.22 6.71
CA VAL A 47 -4.76 5.27 5.86
C VAL A 47 -3.67 4.68 4.98
N VAL A 48 -3.62 5.06 3.70
CA VAL A 48 -2.51 4.70 2.82
C VAL A 48 -1.76 5.94 2.36
N LEU A 49 -0.43 5.86 2.40
CA LEU A 49 0.48 6.90 1.96
C LEU A 49 1.27 6.36 0.75
N VAL A 50 1.08 6.95 -0.43
CA VAL A 50 1.52 6.36 -1.72
C VAL A 50 2.42 7.30 -2.53
N ASP A 51 3.21 6.72 -3.42
CA ASP A 51 4.21 7.43 -4.24
C ASP A 51 3.61 8.28 -5.37
N ARG A 52 2.36 7.99 -5.77
CA ARG A 52 1.68 8.66 -6.88
C ARG A 52 0.15 8.65 -6.73
N LYS A 53 -0.51 9.53 -7.47
CA LYS A 53 -1.96 9.67 -7.47
C LYS A 53 -2.63 8.41 -8.03
N LEU A 54 -3.70 7.96 -7.41
CA LEU A 54 -4.54 6.88 -7.92
C LEU A 54 -5.39 7.36 -9.10
N ALA A 55 -5.29 6.67 -10.23
CA ALA A 55 -6.14 6.93 -11.40
C ALA A 55 -7.55 6.36 -11.23
N ASP A 56 -7.66 5.25 -10.50
CA ASP A 56 -8.87 4.47 -10.29
C ASP A 56 -8.98 3.96 -8.84
N ASP A 57 -10.17 3.49 -8.47
CA ASP A 57 -10.35 2.77 -7.22
C ASP A 57 -9.41 1.57 -7.22
N THR A 58 -8.62 1.44 -6.16
CA THR A 58 -7.45 0.57 -6.13
C THR A 58 -7.54 -0.40 -4.96
N VAL A 59 -7.18 -1.64 -5.21
CA VAL A 59 -6.95 -2.65 -4.17
C VAL A 59 -5.45 -2.82 -4.00
N PHE A 60 -5.00 -2.81 -2.75
CA PHE A 60 -3.62 -3.02 -2.36
C PHE A 60 -3.47 -4.36 -1.65
N SER A 61 -2.34 -5.01 -1.91
CA SER A 61 -1.80 -6.08 -1.07
C SER A 61 -0.72 -5.50 -0.18
N ALA A 62 -0.78 -5.78 1.12
CA ALA A 62 0.27 -5.45 2.07
C ALA A 62 1.35 -6.52 2.08
N LEU A 63 2.59 -6.09 2.29
CA LEU A 63 3.79 -6.91 2.30
C LEU A 63 4.52 -6.69 3.63
N THR A 64 4.86 -7.79 4.29
CA THR A 64 5.75 -7.78 5.45
C THR A 64 6.96 -8.64 5.14
N ASP A 65 8.14 -8.06 5.27
CA ASP A 65 9.40 -8.75 5.00
C ASP A 65 9.65 -9.84 6.05
N ALA A 66 9.82 -11.08 5.59
CA ALA A 66 10.19 -12.24 6.40
C ALA A 66 11.54 -12.85 5.92
N GLY A 67 12.42 -12.00 5.39
CA GLY A 67 13.77 -12.35 4.94
C GLY A 67 13.78 -12.82 3.48
N LYS A 68 13.72 -14.14 3.26
CA LYS A 68 13.80 -14.71 1.89
C LYS A 68 12.48 -14.61 1.12
N GLN A 69 11.39 -14.41 1.85
CA GLN A 69 10.04 -14.29 1.33
C GLN A 69 9.34 -13.14 2.05
N ASN A 70 8.37 -12.55 1.37
CA ASN A 70 7.47 -11.55 1.92
C ASN A 70 6.14 -12.22 2.18
N SER A 71 5.61 -12.04 3.39
CA SER A 71 4.21 -12.42 3.65
C SER A 71 3.30 -11.39 3.03
N VAL A 72 2.15 -11.85 2.54
CA VAL A 72 1.15 -11.05 1.84
C VAL A 72 -0.09 -10.97 2.71
N LEU A 73 -0.57 -9.76 2.96
CA LEU A 73 -1.83 -9.49 3.63
C LEU A 73 -2.79 -8.86 2.63
N CYS A 74 -3.89 -9.54 2.37
CA CYS A 74 -4.90 -9.08 1.42
C CYS A 74 -6.23 -8.85 2.15
N CYS A 75 -6.92 -7.72 1.94
CA CYS A 75 -6.53 -6.58 1.11
C CYS A 75 -7.08 -5.28 1.67
N ILE A 76 -6.50 -4.18 1.20
CA ILE A 76 -6.93 -2.82 1.50
C ILE A 76 -7.58 -2.25 0.23
N LYS A 77 -8.81 -1.73 0.32
CA LYS A 77 -9.52 -1.03 -0.76
C LYS A 77 -9.46 0.48 -0.54
N VAL A 78 -9.17 1.21 -1.60
CA VAL A 78 -8.97 2.67 -1.57
C VAL A 78 -9.76 3.27 -2.72
N SER A 79 -10.63 4.22 -2.43
CA SER A 79 -11.29 4.98 -3.51
C SER A 79 -10.39 6.09 -4.00
N LYS A 80 -10.34 6.32 -5.31
CA LYS A 80 -9.57 7.43 -5.91
C LYS A 80 -10.01 8.82 -5.43
N ASN A 81 -11.25 8.91 -4.95
CA ASN A 81 -11.85 10.15 -4.45
C ASN A 81 -11.64 10.35 -2.94
N ALA A 82 -11.06 9.36 -2.24
CA ALA A 82 -10.80 9.44 -0.79
C ALA A 82 -9.44 10.10 -0.46
N SER A 83 -8.94 10.96 -1.35
CA SER A 83 -7.68 11.68 -1.12
C SER A 83 -7.86 12.70 0.01
N ILE A 84 -6.89 12.76 0.91
CA ILE A 84 -6.86 13.69 2.03
C ILE A 84 -5.45 14.27 2.17
N THR A 85 -5.33 15.49 2.68
CA THR A 85 -4.01 16.04 3.05
C THR A 85 -3.64 15.59 4.46
N LEU A 86 -2.34 15.59 4.80
CA LEU A 86 -1.93 15.28 6.17
C LEU A 86 -2.56 16.25 7.19
N ALA A 87 -2.64 17.55 6.85
CA ALA A 87 -3.25 18.54 7.72
C ALA A 87 -4.75 18.28 7.96
N ASP A 88 -5.49 17.93 6.91
CA ASP A 88 -6.91 17.61 7.03
C ASP A 88 -7.14 16.30 7.78
N LEU A 89 -6.28 15.29 7.55
CA LEU A 89 -6.32 14.02 8.29
C LEU A 89 -6.11 14.25 9.79
N LEU A 90 -5.09 15.03 10.16
CA LEU A 90 -4.77 15.37 11.55
C LEU A 90 -5.86 16.20 12.22
N LYS A 91 -6.62 16.99 11.45
CA LYS A 91 -7.75 17.78 11.96
C LYS A 91 -9.05 16.97 12.06
N LYS A 92 -9.25 15.99 11.18
CA LYS A 92 -10.50 15.24 11.05
C LYS A 92 -10.75 14.30 12.23
N TYR A 93 -9.69 13.77 12.82
CA TYR A 93 -9.76 12.76 13.87
C TYR A 93 -9.02 13.23 15.13
N PRO A 94 -9.50 12.86 16.33
CA PRO A 94 -8.82 13.12 17.59
C PRO A 94 -7.66 12.13 17.80
N TRP A 95 -6.56 12.34 17.08
CA TRP A 95 -5.32 11.59 17.28
C TRP A 95 -4.69 11.95 18.62
N ASP A 96 -4.14 10.97 19.32
CA ASP A 96 -3.16 11.27 20.37
C ASP A 96 -1.87 11.87 19.76
N ASP A 97 -1.06 12.50 20.61
CA ASP A 97 0.14 13.20 20.17
C ASP A 97 1.19 12.27 19.54
N ASP A 98 1.28 11.03 20.00
CA ASP A 98 2.25 10.04 19.53
C ASP A 98 1.86 9.51 18.14
N ILE A 99 0.59 9.22 17.90
CA ILE A 99 0.03 8.86 16.60
C ILE A 99 0.16 10.03 15.61
N ALA A 100 -0.14 11.25 16.06
CA ALA A 100 0.02 12.44 15.23
C ALA A 100 1.50 12.69 14.88
N ALA A 101 2.43 12.44 15.80
CA ALA A 101 3.87 12.52 15.55
C ALA A 101 4.34 11.42 14.60
N HIS A 102 3.87 10.18 14.79
CA HIS A 102 4.15 9.04 13.93
C HIS A 102 3.75 9.33 12.48
N LEU A 103 2.51 9.76 12.24
CA LEU A 103 2.01 10.13 10.91
C LEU A 103 2.87 11.20 10.22
N LYS A 104 3.38 12.18 10.98
CA LYS A 104 4.28 13.23 10.45
C LYS A 104 5.69 12.72 10.17
N SER A 105 6.10 11.63 10.81
CA SER A 105 7.43 11.02 10.63
C SER A 105 7.53 10.19 9.35
N ILE A 106 6.40 9.75 8.79
CA ILE A 106 6.39 8.93 7.57
C ILE A 106 6.88 9.77 6.39
N MET A 107 7.89 9.28 5.66
CA MET A 107 8.46 9.94 4.49
C MET A 107 8.36 9.07 3.22
N GLY A 108 8.56 9.70 2.05
CA GLY A 108 8.56 9.03 0.74
C GLY A 108 7.22 9.05 0.01
N TRP A 109 6.13 9.36 0.72
CA TRP A 109 4.81 9.51 0.13
C TRP A 109 4.61 10.86 -0.56
N LYS A 110 3.67 10.90 -1.50
CA LYS A 110 3.22 12.12 -2.20
C LYS A 110 1.72 12.34 -2.08
N TYR A 111 0.95 11.28 -1.83
CA TYR A 111 -0.50 11.34 -1.70
C TYR A 111 -0.93 10.49 -0.51
N ILE A 112 -1.98 10.94 0.17
CA ILE A 112 -2.59 10.22 1.28
C ILE A 112 -4.05 9.94 0.90
N TYR A 113 -4.52 8.75 1.23
CA TYR A 113 -5.91 8.36 1.05
C TYR A 113 -6.44 7.68 2.31
N GLU A 114 -7.69 7.95 2.62
CA GLU A 114 -8.43 7.11 3.55
C GLU A 114 -8.73 5.78 2.87
N ALA A 115 -8.57 4.70 3.64
CA ALA A 115 -8.68 3.35 3.16
C ALA A 115 -9.69 2.55 3.98
N LYS A 116 -10.00 1.35 3.50
CA LYS A 116 -10.77 0.36 4.26
C LYS A 116 -10.20 -1.00 3.98
N LEU A 117 -10.28 -1.91 4.93
CA LEU A 117 -10.13 -3.33 4.62
C LEU A 117 -11.22 -3.81 3.64
N VAL A 118 -10.86 -4.76 2.79
CA VAL A 118 -11.86 -5.54 2.06
C VAL A 118 -12.69 -6.38 3.03
N ASP A 119 -13.86 -6.81 2.58
CA ASP A 119 -14.77 -7.61 3.39
C ASP A 119 -14.10 -8.94 3.77
N ALA A 120 -14.43 -9.50 4.94
CA ALA A 120 -13.73 -10.67 5.50
C ALA A 120 -13.68 -11.90 4.56
N SER A 121 -14.68 -12.05 3.69
CA SER A 121 -14.74 -13.12 2.67
C SER A 121 -13.70 -12.96 1.55
N ALA A 122 -13.20 -11.75 1.33
CA ALA A 122 -12.17 -11.44 0.35
C ALA A 122 -10.75 -11.38 0.97
N GLN A 123 -10.66 -11.45 2.30
CA GLN A 123 -9.39 -11.46 3.03
C GLN A 123 -8.72 -12.83 2.97
N ASN A 124 -7.38 -12.87 2.96
CA ASN A 124 -6.65 -14.12 3.17
C ASN A 124 -6.55 -14.48 4.67
N ALA A 125 -6.02 -15.66 4.97
CA ALA A 125 -5.94 -16.13 6.36
C ALA A 125 -5.09 -15.21 7.24
N GLY A 126 -3.95 -14.73 6.72
CA GLY A 126 -3.09 -13.79 7.44
C GLY A 126 -3.79 -12.47 7.78
N MET A 127 -4.52 -11.87 6.83
CA MET A 127 -5.26 -10.63 7.09
C MET A 127 -6.37 -10.84 8.12
N ARG A 128 -7.11 -11.95 8.06
CA ARG A 128 -8.15 -12.25 9.06
C ARG A 128 -7.59 -12.38 10.46
N GLU A 129 -6.44 -13.04 10.60
CA GLU A 129 -5.76 -13.19 11.89
C GLU A 129 -5.24 -11.84 12.41
N LEU A 130 -4.66 -11.02 11.53
CA LEU A 130 -4.26 -9.65 11.88
C LEU A 130 -5.44 -8.83 12.40
N VAL A 131 -6.56 -8.80 11.66
CA VAL A 131 -7.76 -8.05 12.04
C VAL A 131 -8.29 -8.50 13.40
N LYS A 132 -8.30 -9.81 13.65
CA LYS A 132 -8.71 -10.38 14.93
C LYS A 132 -7.79 -9.91 16.07
N ASN A 133 -6.47 -9.97 15.87
CA ASN A 133 -5.48 -9.58 16.87
C ASN A 133 -5.49 -8.08 17.17
N LEU A 134 -5.79 -7.24 16.17
CA LEU A 134 -5.92 -5.80 16.36
C LEU A 134 -7.24 -5.39 17.03
N SER A 135 -8.22 -6.30 17.12
CA SER A 135 -9.55 -6.02 17.67
C SER A 135 -9.78 -6.57 19.09
N LEU A 136 -9.00 -7.54 19.58
CA LEU A 136 -9.31 -8.30 20.79
C LEU A 136 -8.08 -8.71 21.65
N PRO A 137 -7.80 -8.00 22.76
CA PRO A 137 -8.24 -6.64 23.05
C PRO A 137 -7.69 -5.64 22.01
N PRO A 138 -8.30 -4.45 21.83
CA PRO A 138 -7.80 -3.49 20.86
C PRO A 138 -6.34 -3.14 21.14
N ALA A 139 -5.45 -3.43 20.19
CA ALA A 139 -4.08 -2.95 20.27
C ALA A 139 -4.11 -1.42 20.18
N LEU A 140 -3.37 -0.73 21.06
CA LEU A 140 -3.23 0.73 21.01
C LEU A 140 -2.07 1.18 20.11
N SER A 141 -1.17 0.26 19.75
CA SER A 141 -0.10 0.58 18.82
C SER A 141 -0.63 0.66 17.37
N PRO A 142 -0.05 1.53 16.54
CA PRO A 142 -0.14 1.45 15.09
C PRO A 142 0.20 0.07 14.56
N TYR A 143 -0.42 -0.26 13.43
CA TYR A 143 0.07 -1.31 12.57
C TYR A 143 0.46 -0.69 11.23
N SER A 144 1.68 -0.98 10.79
CA SER A 144 2.23 -0.47 9.54
C SER A 144 2.67 -1.62 8.65
N ALA A 145 2.42 -1.51 7.35
CA ALA A 145 2.96 -2.43 6.36
C ALA A 145 3.19 -1.73 5.03
N ALA A 146 4.20 -2.19 4.29
CA ALA A 146 4.40 -1.75 2.91
C ALA A 146 3.25 -2.26 2.04
N ILE A 147 2.82 -1.49 1.05
CA ILE A 147 1.74 -1.89 0.14
C ILE A 147 2.13 -1.77 -1.32
N ILE A 148 1.52 -2.61 -2.14
CA ILE A 148 1.60 -2.55 -3.59
C ILE A 148 0.22 -2.75 -4.22
N SER A 149 -0.10 -1.95 -5.23
CA SER A 149 -1.39 -2.03 -5.92
C SER A 149 -1.50 -3.34 -6.70
N GLY A 150 -2.67 -3.94 -6.63
CA GLY A 150 -2.98 -5.24 -7.21
C GLY A 150 -3.20 -6.28 -6.13
N LYS A 151 -4.08 -7.24 -6.42
CA LYS A 151 -4.34 -8.39 -5.56
C LYS A 151 -3.29 -9.47 -5.85
N ILE A 152 -2.50 -9.82 -4.83
CA ILE A 152 -1.61 -10.97 -4.87
C ILE A 152 -2.37 -12.16 -4.27
N GLY A 153 -2.49 -13.24 -5.05
CA GLY A 153 -3.31 -14.40 -4.68
C GLY A 153 -2.64 -15.37 -3.71
N SER A 154 -1.32 -15.32 -3.57
CA SER A 154 -0.55 -16.15 -2.65
C SER A 154 -0.34 -15.47 -1.31
N ASP A 155 -0.25 -16.25 -0.24
CA ASP A 155 0.03 -15.74 1.11
C ASP A 155 1.49 -15.30 1.30
N GLN A 156 2.37 -15.73 0.39
CA GLN A 156 3.77 -15.34 0.36
C GLN A 156 4.23 -15.12 -1.08
N VAL A 157 5.23 -14.25 -1.24
CA VAL A 157 5.95 -14.06 -2.48
C VAL A 157 7.46 -14.02 -2.22
N PRO A 158 8.31 -14.42 -3.17
CA PRO A 158 9.74 -14.18 -3.05
C PRO A 158 10.08 -12.69 -2.90
N ALA A 159 11.29 -12.36 -2.42
CA ALA A 159 11.79 -10.98 -2.33
C ALA A 159 11.68 -10.21 -3.66
N THR A 160 11.84 -10.93 -4.77
CA THR A 160 11.60 -10.43 -6.13
C THR A 160 10.48 -11.24 -6.78
N PHE A 161 9.41 -10.57 -7.20
CA PHE A 161 8.19 -11.17 -7.74
C PHE A 161 7.63 -10.32 -8.90
N SER A 162 6.49 -10.72 -9.46
CA SER A 162 5.80 -9.92 -10.48
C SER A 162 4.35 -9.70 -10.12
N THR A 163 3.86 -8.48 -10.34
CA THR A 163 2.45 -8.10 -10.15
C THR A 163 2.08 -6.98 -11.11
N GLY A 164 0.85 -7.00 -11.64
CA GLY A 164 0.39 -5.99 -12.60
C GLY A 164 1.25 -5.87 -13.87
N GLY A 165 1.90 -6.96 -14.29
CA GLY A 165 2.83 -6.97 -15.42
C GLY A 165 4.21 -6.33 -15.15
N ALA A 166 4.47 -5.87 -13.92
CA ALA A 166 5.74 -5.30 -13.52
C ALA A 166 6.59 -6.27 -12.70
N SER A 167 7.91 -6.18 -12.87
CA SER A 167 8.90 -6.82 -11.99
C SER A 167 9.08 -5.98 -10.74
N VAL A 168 8.98 -6.61 -9.57
CA VAL A 168 8.99 -5.95 -8.27
C VAL A 168 10.01 -6.62 -7.36
N SER A 169 10.82 -5.83 -6.66
CA SER A 169 11.54 -6.29 -5.47
C SER A 169 11.13 -5.50 -4.25
N PHE A 170 11.00 -6.16 -3.11
CA PHE A 170 10.69 -5.52 -1.83
C PHE A 170 11.61 -6.04 -0.73
N SER A 171 12.04 -5.13 0.14
CA SER A 171 12.82 -5.43 1.35
C SER A 171 12.59 -4.34 2.39
N THR A 172 12.75 -4.69 3.66
CA THR A 172 12.82 -3.74 4.76
C THR A 172 14.23 -3.68 5.34
N ARG A 173 14.60 -2.54 5.90
CA ARG A 173 15.82 -2.44 6.72
C ARG A 173 15.63 -1.47 7.88
N PRO A 174 16.12 -1.79 9.08
CA PRO A 174 16.23 -0.81 10.15
C PRO A 174 17.26 0.26 9.77
N MET A 175 16.94 1.52 10.05
CA MET A 175 17.85 2.65 9.89
C MET A 175 18.60 2.89 11.20
N HIS A 176 19.86 2.45 11.25
CA HIS A 176 20.73 2.66 12.40
C HIS A 176 20.88 4.17 12.70
N GLY A 177 20.64 4.56 13.95
CA GLY A 177 20.79 5.94 14.46
C GLY A 177 19.48 6.72 14.61
N ASN A 178 18.42 6.39 13.87
CA ASN A 178 17.18 7.19 13.84
C ASN A 178 15.93 6.44 14.37
N ASN A 179 16.09 5.23 14.92
CA ASN A 179 14.99 4.36 15.36
C ASN A 179 13.84 4.32 14.34
N ALA A 180 14.16 3.97 13.08
CA ALA A 180 13.23 4.02 11.96
C ALA A 180 13.34 2.75 11.10
N ILE A 181 12.26 2.41 10.40
CA ILE A 181 12.23 1.34 9.41
C ILE A 181 12.18 1.97 8.02
N GLN A 182 12.98 1.45 7.09
CA GLN A 182 12.88 1.80 5.68
C GLN A 182 12.25 0.65 4.90
N TYR A 183 11.21 0.98 4.13
CA TYR A 183 10.61 0.13 3.09
C TYR A 183 11.22 0.48 1.74
N LYS A 184 11.83 -0.51 1.08
CA LYS A 184 12.45 -0.32 -0.23
C LYS A 184 11.75 -1.15 -1.28
N PHE A 185 11.24 -0.47 -2.29
CA PHE A 185 10.66 -1.06 -3.49
C PHE A 185 11.59 -0.81 -4.69
N SER A 186 11.60 -1.75 -5.62
CA SER A 186 12.02 -1.50 -7.00
C SER A 186 10.93 -2.00 -7.93
N VAL A 187 10.37 -1.15 -8.78
CA VAL A 187 9.35 -1.50 -9.78
C VAL A 187 9.94 -1.26 -11.16
N ASN A 188 10.12 -2.32 -11.93
CA ASN A 188 10.81 -2.29 -13.23
C ASN A 188 12.18 -1.58 -13.17
N GLY A 189 12.92 -1.77 -12.08
CA GLY A 189 14.22 -1.14 -11.84
C GLY A 189 14.17 0.27 -11.27
N THR A 190 12.99 0.90 -11.17
CA THR A 190 12.84 2.21 -10.51
C THR A 190 12.68 2.02 -9.02
N ALA A 191 13.59 2.60 -8.24
CA ALA A 191 13.55 2.51 -6.78
C ALA A 191 12.57 3.54 -6.18
N MET A 192 11.78 3.11 -5.19
CA MET A 192 11.03 3.97 -4.28
C MET A 192 11.35 3.58 -2.85
N GLU A 193 11.48 4.55 -1.97
CA GLU A 193 11.79 4.35 -0.56
C GLU A 193 10.78 5.09 0.30
N PHE A 194 10.31 4.43 1.35
CA PHE A 194 9.49 5.01 2.41
C PHE A 194 10.18 4.77 3.74
N THR A 195 10.00 5.67 4.68
CA THR A 195 10.52 5.51 6.04
C THR A 195 9.47 5.89 7.05
N GLU A 196 9.43 5.21 8.18
CA GLU A 196 8.64 5.61 9.34
C GLU A 196 9.48 5.43 10.60
N ALA A 197 9.22 6.26 11.62
CA ALA A 197 9.79 6.02 12.94
C ALA A 197 9.20 4.73 13.53
N VAL A 198 10.02 3.99 14.29
CA VAL A 198 9.52 2.90 15.11
C VAL A 198 8.65 3.52 16.20
N PHE A 199 7.39 3.09 16.27
CA PHE A 199 6.47 3.53 17.31
C PHE A 199 7.00 3.07 18.68
N ALA A 200 6.97 3.95 19.68
CA ALA A 200 7.43 3.60 21.02
C ALA A 200 6.44 2.61 21.66
N ASP A 201 6.97 1.54 22.26
CA ASP A 201 6.21 0.56 23.05
C ASP A 201 5.74 1.15 24.39
#